data_AF-A0A7C2M4R9-F1
#
_entry.id   AF-A0A7C2M4R9-F1
#
_cell.length_a   1.000
_cell.length_b   1.000
_cell.length_c   1.000
_cell.angle_alpha   90.00
_cell.angle_beta   90.00
_cell.angle_gamma   90.00
#
_symmetry.space_group_name_H-M   'P 1'
#
loop_
_entity.id
_entity.type
_entity.pdbx_description
1 polymer ?
#
loop_
_entity_poly.entity_id
_entity_poly.type
_entity_poly.pdbx_seq_one_letter_code
_entity_poly.pdbx_strand_id
1 'polypeptide(L)'
;LGFTYNLLSGKPDNITGPQFSGGFHGGFIRDFPLNQRRNIAVGLGLGWSINTYGQNLFIGEEPDTEKTIFRILDREEIDYDRNRFSTQSVDVPIQFRWRTSTAESYKFWRIYTGLRPSYVYYFRSNFQQPDNTVRQTDVPEFNPFRLGATFTFGYNTFNFHFYYSLNSFFNEDAMVNGEQIELRTFQVGLLFYLL
;
A
#
# COMPACT_ATOMS: atom_id res chain seq x y z
N LEU A 1 -2.53 -0.79 -15.26
CA LEU A 1 -1.54 0.08 -14.60
C LEU A 1 -2.27 1.05 -13.69
N GLY A 2 -1.63 1.57 -12.66
CA GLY A 2 -2.22 2.67 -11.91
C GLY A 2 -1.27 3.29 -10.91
N PHE A 3 -1.66 4.47 -10.48
CA PHE A 3 -0.91 5.34 -9.60
C PHE A 3 -1.78 5.70 -8.42
N THR A 4 -1.21 5.64 -7.21
CA THR A 4 -1.92 5.95 -5.98
C THR A 4 -1.16 6.97 -5.15
N TYR A 5 -1.91 7.78 -4.43
CA TYR A 5 -1.44 8.49 -3.25
C TYR A 5 -1.74 7.62 -2.02
N ASN A 6 -0.73 7.43 -1.18
CA ASN A 6 -0.78 6.52 -0.05
C ASN A 6 -0.88 7.31 1.25
N LEU A 7 -1.91 7.04 2.04
CA LEU A 7 -2.14 7.64 3.34
C LEU A 7 -1.87 6.59 4.41
N LEU A 8 -0.99 6.91 5.34
CA LEU A 8 -0.84 6.09 6.55
C LEU A 8 -1.87 6.49 7.60
N SER A 9 -2.33 5.50 8.33
CA SER A 9 -3.29 5.65 9.42
C SER A 9 -3.03 4.56 10.44
N GLY A 10 -3.22 4.85 11.72
CA GLY A 10 -3.00 3.84 12.75
C GLY A 10 -2.49 4.44 14.05
N LYS A 11 -1.95 3.56 14.89
CA LYS A 11 -1.42 3.90 16.22
C LYS A 11 0.10 3.78 16.28
N PRO A 12 0.76 4.55 17.16
CA PRO A 12 0.18 5.62 18.00
C PRO A 12 -0.24 6.87 17.20
N ASP A 13 -1.17 7.67 17.75
CA ASP A 13 -1.85 8.78 17.04
C ASP A 13 -0.92 9.91 16.57
N ASN A 14 0.29 9.98 17.14
CA ASN A 14 1.34 10.94 16.80
C ASN A 14 2.23 10.50 15.62
N ILE A 15 1.97 9.34 15.00
CA ILE A 15 2.60 9.00 13.72
C ILE A 15 1.93 9.79 12.59
N THR A 16 2.63 10.79 12.07
CA THR A 16 2.15 11.69 11.03
C THR A 16 2.99 11.58 9.76
N GLY A 17 2.34 11.77 8.61
CA GLY A 17 2.94 11.65 7.27
C GLY A 17 2.94 12.97 6.51
N PRO A 18 3.77 13.96 6.85
CA PRO A 18 3.86 15.21 6.10
C PRO A 18 4.61 15.07 4.77
N GLN A 19 5.18 13.89 4.48
CA GLN A 19 5.99 13.64 3.28
C GLN A 19 5.19 12.88 2.21
N PHE A 20 5.44 13.26 0.95
CA PHE A 20 4.79 12.66 -0.21
C PHE A 20 4.91 11.13 -0.20
N SER A 21 3.75 10.47 -0.31
CA SER A 21 3.61 9.03 -0.23
C SER A 21 2.88 8.55 -1.49
N GLY A 22 3.61 7.89 -2.38
CA GLY A 22 3.11 7.49 -3.69
C GLY A 22 3.24 5.98 -3.93
N GLY A 23 2.37 5.46 -4.77
CA GLY A 23 2.37 4.07 -5.20
C GLY A 23 2.21 3.94 -6.71
N PHE A 24 2.84 2.91 -7.25
CA PHE A 24 2.61 2.42 -8.60
C PHE A 24 2.22 0.96 -8.50
N HIS A 25 1.24 0.55 -9.31
CA HIS A 25 0.93 -0.86 -9.48
C HIS A 25 0.73 -1.21 -10.96
N GLY A 26 1.24 -2.38 -11.32
CA GLY A 26 1.10 -2.99 -12.63
C GLY A 26 0.62 -4.43 -12.47
N GLY A 27 0.05 -4.99 -13.53
CA GLY A 27 -0.45 -6.36 -13.48
C GLY A 27 -1.53 -6.63 -14.51
N PHE A 28 -2.00 -7.87 -14.51
CA PHE A 28 -3.08 -8.35 -15.36
C PHE A 28 -4.15 -9.04 -14.51
N ILE A 29 -5.41 -8.94 -14.94
CA ILE A 29 -6.54 -9.61 -14.30
C ILE A 29 -7.34 -10.28 -15.41
N ARG A 30 -7.57 -11.59 -15.27
CA ARG A 30 -8.40 -12.37 -16.17
C ARG A 30 -9.82 -12.47 -15.61
N ASP A 31 -10.80 -12.19 -16.46
CA ASP A 31 -12.21 -12.27 -16.09
C ASP A 31 -12.80 -13.64 -16.40
N PHE A 32 -13.58 -14.14 -15.45
CA PHE A 32 -14.40 -15.35 -15.53
C PHE A 32 -15.87 -14.90 -15.49
N PRO A 33 -16.54 -14.80 -16.65
CA PRO A 33 -17.93 -14.32 -16.72
C PRO A 33 -18.90 -15.22 -15.96
N LEU A 34 -19.81 -14.62 -15.22
CA LEU A 34 -20.86 -15.32 -14.46
C LEU A 34 -22.22 -15.29 -15.17
N ASN A 35 -22.36 -14.54 -16.27
CA ASN A 35 -23.61 -14.43 -17.01
C ASN A 35 -23.41 -14.38 -18.53
N GLN A 36 -24.48 -14.68 -19.28
CA GLN A 36 -24.45 -14.73 -20.75
C GLN A 36 -24.07 -13.39 -21.39
N ARG A 37 -24.50 -12.27 -20.79
CA ARG A 37 -24.13 -10.90 -21.23
C ARG A 37 -22.67 -10.54 -20.96
N ARG A 38 -21.94 -11.37 -20.20
CA ARG A 38 -20.53 -11.20 -19.82
C ARG A 38 -20.20 -9.84 -19.19
N ASN A 39 -21.16 -9.25 -18.47
CA ASN A 39 -21.01 -7.97 -17.80
C ASN A 39 -20.89 -8.11 -16.27
N ILE A 40 -20.99 -9.33 -15.76
CA ILE A 40 -20.67 -9.72 -14.39
C ILE A 40 -19.61 -10.82 -14.45
N ALA A 41 -18.53 -10.67 -13.69
CA ALA A 41 -17.42 -11.63 -13.67
C ALA A 41 -16.77 -11.70 -12.29
N VAL A 42 -16.08 -12.82 -12.03
CA VAL A 42 -14.99 -12.87 -11.05
C VAL A 42 -13.68 -12.67 -11.80
N GLY A 43 -12.86 -11.74 -11.34
CA GLY A 43 -11.52 -11.49 -11.84
C GLY A 43 -10.49 -12.12 -10.91
N LEU A 44 -9.54 -12.84 -11.47
CA LEU A 44 -8.33 -13.28 -10.77
C LEU A 44 -7.12 -12.77 -11.55
N GLY A 45 -6.13 -12.23 -10.83
CA GLY A 45 -4.96 -11.65 -11.47
C GLY A 45 -3.67 -11.87 -10.73
N LEU A 46 -2.62 -11.35 -11.35
CA LEU A 46 -1.29 -11.23 -10.78
C LEU A 46 -0.80 -9.80 -11.04
N GLY A 47 -0.26 -9.20 -10.00
CA GLY A 47 0.22 -7.84 -10.02
C GLY A 47 1.55 -7.68 -9.30
N TRP A 48 2.10 -6.49 -9.48
CA TRP A 48 3.29 -6.03 -8.83
C TRP A 48 3.09 -4.58 -8.42
N SER A 49 3.56 -4.23 -7.23
CA SER A 49 3.43 -2.86 -6.74
C SER A 49 4.73 -2.35 -6.11
N ILE A 50 4.98 -1.06 -6.28
CA ILE A 50 5.97 -0.30 -5.51
C ILE A 50 5.20 0.77 -4.75
N ASN A 51 5.43 0.86 -3.45
CA ASN A 51 4.83 1.89 -2.61
C ASN A 51 5.88 2.58 -1.77
N THR A 52 5.68 3.88 -1.55
CA THR A 52 6.50 4.72 -0.68
C THR A 52 5.60 5.40 0.34
N TYR A 53 6.09 5.52 1.57
CA TYR A 53 5.36 6.04 2.71
C TYR A 53 6.28 6.95 3.52
N GLY A 54 6.09 8.25 3.37
CA GLY A 54 6.79 9.29 4.12
C GLY A 54 6.07 9.57 5.45
N GLN A 55 6.81 9.53 6.56
CA GLN A 55 6.26 9.47 7.91
C GLN A 55 7.32 9.82 8.97
N ASN A 56 6.95 10.01 10.24
CA ASN A 56 7.86 10.41 11.32
C ASN A 56 8.31 9.29 12.31
N LEU A 57 7.82 8.07 12.22
CA LEU A 57 8.39 6.85 12.82
C LEU A 57 9.78 6.52 12.24
N PHE A 58 10.82 6.73 13.03
CA PHE A 58 12.17 6.24 12.78
C PHE A 58 12.25 4.73 13.05
N ILE A 59 12.99 4.05 12.18
CA ILE A 59 13.32 2.62 12.30
C ILE A 59 14.83 2.52 12.18
N GLY A 60 15.47 2.16 13.28
CA GLY A 60 16.90 1.95 13.39
C GLY A 60 17.21 0.63 14.08
N GLU A 61 18.44 0.48 14.50
CA GLU A 61 18.96 -0.74 15.10
C GLU A 61 19.95 -0.37 16.20
N GLU A 62 19.93 -1.12 17.29
CA GLU A 62 20.88 -0.95 18.39
C GLU A 62 22.26 -1.50 17.99
N PRO A 63 23.36 -0.73 18.14
CA PRO A 63 24.68 -1.11 17.64
C PRO A 63 25.22 -2.47 18.11
N ASP A 64 24.84 -2.91 19.32
CA ASP A 64 25.42 -4.09 19.97
C ASP A 64 24.50 -5.32 19.99
N THR A 65 23.19 -5.14 19.79
CA THR A 65 22.19 -6.22 19.96
C THR A 65 21.44 -6.56 18.69
N GLU A 66 21.61 -5.78 17.62
CA GLU A 66 20.87 -5.88 16.35
C GLU A 66 19.34 -5.80 16.54
N LYS A 67 18.89 -5.29 17.70
CA LYS A 67 17.46 -5.11 17.99
C LYS A 67 16.94 -3.88 17.26
N THR A 68 15.79 -4.03 16.63
CA THR A 68 15.09 -2.91 16.00
C THR A 68 14.72 -1.86 17.04
N ILE A 69 14.99 -0.60 16.74
CA ILE A 69 14.55 0.54 17.53
C ILE A 69 13.50 1.31 16.73
N PHE A 70 12.34 1.50 17.35
CA PHE A 70 11.28 2.38 16.86
C PHE A 70 11.23 3.66 17.68
N ARG A 71 11.20 4.82 17.01
CA ARG A 71 11.04 6.13 17.68
C ARG A 71 10.14 7.03 16.85
N ILE A 72 9.18 7.69 17.49
CA ILE A 72 8.41 8.74 16.82
C ILE A 72 9.23 10.02 16.88
N LEU A 73 9.57 10.57 15.72
CA LEU A 73 10.36 11.79 15.59
C LEU A 73 9.43 12.99 15.69
N ASP A 74 9.83 13.96 16.51
CA ASP A 74 9.29 15.30 16.48
C ASP A 74 10.19 16.19 15.62
N ARG A 75 9.58 16.89 14.66
CA ARG A 75 10.31 17.83 13.78
C ARG A 75 10.70 19.11 14.50
N GLU A 76 10.07 19.43 15.63
CA GLU A 76 10.49 20.56 16.46
C GLU A 76 11.78 20.25 17.22
N GLU A 77 12.06 18.96 17.49
CA GLU A 77 13.24 18.51 18.23
C GLU A 77 14.38 18.01 17.33
N ILE A 78 14.05 17.39 16.20
CA ILE A 78 15.02 16.70 15.33
C ILE A 78 14.87 17.23 13.91
N ASP A 79 15.93 17.87 13.42
CA ASP A 79 16.02 18.30 12.03
C ASP A 79 16.41 17.10 11.14
N TYR A 80 15.53 16.73 10.20
CA TYR A 80 15.76 15.65 9.26
C TYR A 80 15.13 15.93 7.89
N ASP A 81 15.87 15.59 6.83
CA ASP A 81 15.45 15.80 5.45
C ASP A 81 14.38 14.81 5.01
N ARG A 82 14.51 13.55 5.43
CA ARG A 82 13.70 12.44 4.91
C ARG A 82 13.51 11.36 5.95
N ASN A 83 12.27 10.91 6.11
CA ASN A 83 11.98 9.67 6.78
C ASN A 83 10.85 8.96 6.03
N ARG A 84 11.17 7.83 5.41
CA ARG A 84 10.22 7.06 4.61
C ARG A 84 10.57 5.58 4.60
N PHE A 85 9.56 4.74 4.48
CA PHE A 85 9.78 3.36 4.05
C PHE A 85 9.20 3.11 2.67
N SER A 86 9.78 2.15 1.97
CA SER A 86 9.40 1.73 0.62
C SER A 86 9.23 0.22 0.57
N THR A 87 8.24 -0.23 -0.18
CA THR A 87 7.91 -1.66 -0.32
C THR A 87 7.80 -2.05 -1.79
N GLN A 88 8.24 -3.24 -2.14
CA GLN A 88 7.86 -3.89 -3.40
C GLN A 88 7.15 -5.21 -3.12
N SER A 89 6.04 -5.48 -3.82
CA SER A 89 5.22 -6.67 -3.58
C SER A 89 4.79 -7.36 -4.85
N VAL A 90 4.53 -8.65 -4.72
CA VAL A 90 3.71 -9.42 -5.67
C VAL A 90 2.29 -9.49 -5.11
N ASP A 91 1.30 -9.23 -5.97
CA ASP A 91 -0.10 -9.08 -5.59
C ASP A 91 -0.97 -10.11 -6.32
N VAL A 92 -1.97 -10.67 -5.63
CA VAL A 92 -2.96 -11.59 -6.21
C VAL A 92 -4.35 -10.97 -6.08
N PRO A 93 -4.75 -10.06 -6.98
CA PRO A 93 -6.08 -9.45 -6.91
C PRO A 93 -7.19 -10.46 -7.24
N ILE A 94 -8.20 -10.53 -6.38
CA ILE A 94 -9.43 -11.30 -6.55
C ILE A 94 -10.59 -10.32 -6.47
N GLN A 95 -11.33 -10.15 -7.56
CA GLN A 95 -12.32 -9.08 -7.70
C GLN A 95 -13.66 -9.60 -8.21
N PHE A 96 -14.75 -9.19 -7.57
CA PHE A 96 -16.04 -9.14 -8.23
C PHE A 96 -16.05 -7.95 -9.19
N ARG A 97 -16.47 -8.18 -10.44
CA ARG A 97 -16.42 -7.17 -11.49
C ARG A 97 -17.77 -7.00 -12.17
N TRP A 98 -18.32 -5.79 -12.11
CA TRP A 98 -19.54 -5.42 -12.79
C TRP A 98 -19.29 -4.29 -13.80
N ARG A 99 -19.93 -4.40 -14.96
CA ARG A 99 -19.86 -3.42 -16.05
C ARG A 99 -21.26 -3.18 -16.61
N THR A 100 -21.54 -1.95 -17.03
CA THR A 100 -22.78 -1.62 -17.76
C THR A 100 -22.65 -1.74 -19.28
N SER A 101 -21.51 -2.22 -19.80
CA SER A 101 -21.24 -2.37 -21.24
C SER A 101 -22.12 -3.45 -21.89
N THR A 102 -22.63 -3.17 -23.09
CA THR A 102 -23.12 -4.15 -24.07
C THR A 102 -22.06 -4.37 -25.16
N ALA A 103 -22.22 -5.39 -26.02
CA ALA A 103 -21.30 -5.67 -27.13
C ALA A 103 -21.11 -4.50 -28.12
N GLU A 104 -21.99 -3.50 -28.07
CA GLU A 104 -22.06 -2.38 -29.04
C GLU A 104 -21.69 -1.01 -28.43
N SER A 105 -21.47 -0.89 -27.11
CA SER A 105 -21.21 0.40 -26.46
C SER A 105 -19.82 0.52 -25.84
N TYR A 106 -19.07 1.52 -26.31
CA TYR A 106 -17.74 1.89 -25.82
C TYR A 106 -17.75 2.82 -24.58
N LYS A 107 -18.92 3.28 -24.13
CA LYS A 107 -19.07 4.11 -22.92
C LYS A 107 -19.79 3.33 -21.82
N PHE A 108 -19.05 2.92 -20.80
CA PHE A 108 -19.60 2.10 -19.73
C PHE A 108 -19.01 2.45 -18.37
N TRP A 109 -19.85 2.20 -17.36
CA TRP A 109 -19.45 2.19 -15.97
C TRP A 109 -18.78 0.88 -15.63
N ARG A 110 -17.76 0.96 -14.79
CA ARG A 110 -17.07 -0.17 -14.18
C ARG A 110 -17.20 -0.03 -12.67
N ILE A 111 -17.59 -1.08 -11.99
CA ILE A 111 -17.53 -1.19 -10.53
C ILE A 111 -16.87 -2.52 -10.19
N TYR A 112 -15.68 -2.46 -9.64
CA TYR A 112 -14.91 -3.62 -9.21
C TYR A 112 -14.65 -3.53 -7.73
N THR A 113 -14.86 -4.63 -7.02
CA THR A 113 -14.61 -4.71 -5.58
C THR A 113 -14.00 -6.06 -5.26
N GLY A 114 -13.14 -6.15 -4.26
CA GLY A 114 -12.49 -7.41 -3.96
C GLY A 114 -11.37 -7.32 -2.94
N LEU A 115 -10.58 -8.37 -2.87
CA LEU A 115 -9.43 -8.49 -1.98
C LEU A 115 -8.14 -8.57 -2.80
N ARG A 116 -7.05 -8.07 -2.21
CA ARG A 116 -5.70 -8.15 -2.75
C ARG A 116 -4.76 -8.66 -1.66
N PRO A 117 -4.62 -9.99 -1.52
CA PRO A 117 -3.45 -10.61 -0.93
C PRO A 117 -2.18 -10.18 -1.65
N SER A 118 -1.14 -9.89 -0.89
CA SER A 118 0.13 -9.37 -1.36
C SER A 118 1.26 -9.94 -0.50
N TYR A 119 2.39 -10.26 -1.12
CA TYR A 119 3.62 -10.62 -0.44
C TYR A 119 4.69 -9.57 -0.75
N VAL A 120 5.11 -8.83 0.27
CA VAL A 120 6.16 -7.82 0.20
C VAL A 120 7.50 -8.54 0.31
N TYR A 121 8.20 -8.66 -0.83
CA TYR A 121 9.50 -9.31 -0.89
C TYR A 121 10.67 -8.32 -0.69
N TYR A 122 10.38 -7.02 -0.72
CA TYR A 122 11.37 -5.98 -0.48
C TYR A 122 10.78 -4.91 0.43
N PHE A 123 11.48 -4.64 1.53
CA PHE A 123 11.23 -3.54 2.45
C PHE A 123 12.50 -2.71 2.61
N ARG A 124 12.34 -1.40 2.72
CA ARG A 124 13.44 -0.50 3.07
C ARG A 124 12.93 0.73 3.80
N SER A 125 13.34 0.92 5.04
CA SER A 125 13.30 2.20 5.74
C SER A 125 14.54 3.03 5.39
N ASN A 126 14.35 4.34 5.20
CA ASN A 126 15.43 5.27 4.91
C ASN A 126 15.19 6.59 5.63
N PHE A 127 15.99 6.81 6.67
CA PHE A 127 16.09 8.05 7.42
C PHE A 127 17.33 8.83 6.99
N GLN A 128 17.20 10.15 6.84
CA GLN A 128 18.27 11.05 6.43
C GLN A 128 18.15 12.36 7.22
N GLN A 129 19.25 12.74 7.85
CA GLN A 129 19.45 14.01 8.55
C GLN A 129 20.83 14.58 8.18
N PRO A 130 21.17 15.83 8.55
CA PRO A 130 22.51 16.36 8.33
C PRO A 130 23.58 15.41 8.89
N ASP A 131 24.56 15.07 8.05
CA ASP A 131 25.71 14.20 8.35
C ASP A 131 25.38 12.76 8.82
N ASN A 132 24.12 12.30 8.74
CA ASN A 132 23.75 10.94 9.12
C ASN A 132 22.63 10.35 8.24
N THR A 133 22.82 9.10 7.82
CA THR A 133 21.84 8.34 7.04
C THR A 133 21.71 6.95 7.64
N VAL A 134 20.48 6.59 8.02
CA VAL A 134 20.15 5.27 8.56
C VAL A 134 19.23 4.55 7.58
N ARG A 135 19.59 3.31 7.23
CA ARG A 135 18.84 2.49 6.28
C ARG A 135 18.63 1.12 6.89
N GLN A 136 17.37 0.69 6.93
CA GLN A 136 17.00 -0.61 7.45
C GLN A 136 16.25 -1.39 6.38
N THR A 137 16.70 -2.60 6.08
CA THR A 137 16.09 -3.50 5.08
C THR A 137 15.62 -4.81 5.68
N ASP A 138 16.23 -5.23 6.78
CA ASP A 138 15.83 -6.38 7.57
C ASP A 138 15.25 -5.86 8.88
N VAL A 139 13.96 -6.08 9.08
CA VAL A 139 13.23 -5.63 10.27
C VAL A 139 12.34 -6.80 10.68
N PRO A 140 12.73 -7.57 11.71
CA PRO A 140 12.00 -8.78 12.11
C PRO A 140 10.52 -8.54 12.41
N GLU A 141 10.18 -7.35 12.89
CA GLU A 141 8.82 -6.95 13.23
C GLU A 141 7.97 -6.56 11.99
N PHE A 142 8.58 -6.42 10.81
CA PHE A 142 7.86 -6.11 9.58
C PHE A 142 7.04 -7.32 9.11
N ASN A 143 5.75 -7.11 8.85
CA ASN A 143 4.88 -8.15 8.31
C ASN A 143 4.92 -8.14 6.77
N PRO A 144 5.54 -9.15 6.11
CA PRO A 144 5.63 -9.19 4.67
C PRO A 144 4.29 -9.56 4.01
N PHE A 145 3.35 -10.17 4.73
CA PHE A 145 2.04 -10.51 4.18
C PHE A 145 1.08 -9.35 4.35
N ARG A 146 0.37 -9.01 3.27
CA ARG A 146 -0.60 -7.91 3.25
C ARG A 146 -1.91 -8.37 2.65
N LEU A 147 -2.99 -8.05 3.33
CA LEU A 147 -4.35 -8.24 2.83
C LEU A 147 -5.03 -6.90 2.78
N GLY A 148 -5.53 -6.51 1.61
CA GLY A 148 -6.32 -5.28 1.50
C GLY A 148 -7.62 -5.46 0.75
N ALA A 149 -8.61 -4.67 1.16
CA ALA A 149 -9.85 -4.49 0.42
C ALA A 149 -9.62 -3.48 -0.70
N THR A 150 -10.18 -3.76 -1.87
CA THR A 150 -10.08 -2.91 -3.06
C THR A 150 -11.47 -2.52 -3.53
N PHE A 151 -11.61 -1.27 -3.93
CA PHE A 151 -12.79 -0.75 -4.60
C PHE A 151 -12.36 0.13 -5.76
N THR A 152 -12.98 -0.07 -6.92
CA THR A 152 -12.71 0.72 -8.12
C THR A 152 -14.02 1.06 -8.77
N PHE A 153 -14.22 2.34 -9.09
CA PHE A 153 -15.30 2.76 -9.96
C PHE A 153 -14.78 3.68 -11.04
N GLY A 154 -15.32 3.56 -12.24
CA GLY A 154 -14.80 4.30 -13.38
C GLY A 154 -15.80 4.45 -14.49
N TYR A 155 -15.57 5.48 -15.29
CA TYR A 155 -16.31 5.73 -16.52
C TYR A 155 -15.31 5.86 -17.66
N ASN A 156 -15.46 5.01 -18.67
CA ASN A 156 -14.59 4.97 -19.84
C ASN A 156 -13.10 4.74 -19.49
N THR A 157 -12.21 5.70 -19.74
CA THR A 157 -10.75 5.56 -19.53
C THR A 157 -10.35 5.74 -18.07
N PHE A 158 -11.06 6.58 -17.31
CA PHE A 158 -10.69 6.95 -15.96
C PHE A 158 -11.38 6.04 -14.94
N ASN A 159 -10.59 5.42 -14.07
CA ASN A 159 -11.08 4.53 -13.02
C ASN A 159 -10.48 4.95 -11.70
N PHE A 160 -11.30 5.49 -10.80
CA PHE A 160 -10.90 5.82 -9.44
C PHE A 160 -10.75 4.54 -8.64
N HIS A 161 -9.65 4.43 -7.91
CA HIS A 161 -9.30 3.25 -7.15
C HIS A 161 -8.98 3.58 -5.71
N PHE A 162 -9.46 2.70 -4.85
CA PHE A 162 -9.34 2.76 -3.41
C PHE A 162 -8.82 1.41 -2.93
N TYR A 163 -7.87 1.45 -2.03
CA TYR A 163 -7.35 0.29 -1.33
C TYR A 163 -7.28 0.61 0.16
N TYR A 164 -7.69 -0.33 1.00
CA TYR A 164 -7.51 -0.24 2.44
C TYR A 164 -6.86 -1.50 2.98
N SER A 165 -5.78 -1.35 3.75
CA SER A 165 -5.10 -2.49 4.37
C SER A 165 -5.88 -3.02 5.57
N LEU A 166 -6.18 -4.31 5.54
CA LEU A 166 -6.91 -5.01 6.60
C LEU A 166 -5.99 -5.45 7.75
N ASN A 167 -4.68 -5.54 7.52
CA ASN A 167 -3.66 -5.82 8.54
C ASN A 167 -2.59 -4.71 8.63
N SER A 168 -1.86 -4.70 9.75
CA SER A 168 -0.76 -3.76 10.03
C SER A 168 0.49 -4.04 9.18
N PHE A 169 1.35 -3.03 9.00
CA PHE A 169 2.71 -3.17 8.45
C PHE A 169 3.64 -3.93 9.40
N PHE A 170 3.39 -3.84 10.70
CA PHE A 170 4.24 -4.44 11.73
C PHE A 170 3.44 -5.44 12.57
N ASN A 171 4.14 -6.41 13.15
CA ASN A 171 3.58 -7.41 14.06
C ASN A 171 3.40 -6.82 15.48
N GLU A 172 3.15 -7.69 16.47
CA GLU A 172 2.94 -7.29 17.87
C GLU A 172 4.20 -6.92 18.64
N ASP A 173 5.38 -7.30 18.14
CA ASP A 173 6.66 -6.99 18.77
C ASP A 173 7.13 -5.56 18.48
N ALA A 174 6.58 -4.92 17.44
CA ALA A 174 6.86 -3.53 17.12
C ALA A 174 6.21 -2.58 18.14
N MET A 175 7.00 -2.15 19.12
CA MET A 175 6.57 -1.31 20.22
C MET A 175 7.30 0.05 20.19
N VAL A 176 6.57 1.13 20.49
CA VAL A 176 7.14 2.45 20.73
C VAL A 176 6.48 3.08 21.93
N ASN A 177 7.26 3.59 22.88
CA ASN A 177 6.78 4.17 24.14
C ASN A 177 5.81 3.28 24.93
N GLY A 178 5.96 1.95 24.83
CA GLY A 178 5.07 0.98 25.49
C GLY A 178 3.75 0.69 24.76
N GLU A 179 3.52 1.30 23.60
CA GLU A 179 2.36 1.05 22.73
C GLU A 179 2.76 0.29 21.46
N GLN A 180 1.88 -0.58 20.99
CA GLN A 180 2.07 -1.31 19.74
C GLN A 180 1.92 -0.39 18.53
N ILE A 181 2.80 -0.56 17.55
CA ILE A 181 2.76 0.14 16.27
C ILE A 181 1.78 -0.59 15.33
N GLU A 182 0.57 -0.05 15.23
CA GLU A 182 -0.45 -0.56 14.33
C GLU A 182 -0.59 0.35 13.10
N LEU A 183 0.34 0.25 12.14
CA LEU A 183 0.31 1.08 10.94
C LEU A 183 -0.43 0.39 9.79
N ARG A 184 -1.41 1.08 9.22
CA ARG A 184 -2.17 0.65 8.04
C ARG A 184 -2.05 1.70 6.94
N THR A 185 -2.38 1.31 5.72
CA THR A 185 -2.45 2.24 4.59
C THR A 185 -3.82 2.27 3.96
N PHE A 186 -4.23 3.46 3.56
CA PHE A 186 -5.31 3.73 2.64
C PHE A 186 -4.71 4.34 1.37
N GLN A 187 -5.01 3.77 0.20
CA GLN A 187 -4.50 4.27 -1.07
C GLN A 187 -5.67 4.80 -1.91
N VAL A 188 -5.50 5.97 -2.52
CA VAL A 188 -6.46 6.56 -3.46
C VAL A 188 -5.74 6.88 -4.75
N GLY A 189 -6.31 6.54 -5.89
CA GLY A 189 -5.61 6.72 -7.16
C GLY A 189 -6.44 6.48 -8.39
N LEU A 190 -5.74 6.34 -9.51
CA LEU A 190 -6.30 6.08 -10.83
C LEU A 190 -5.76 4.79 -11.43
N LEU A 191 -6.66 3.98 -12.00
CA LEU A 191 -6.35 2.81 -12.82
C LEU A 191 -6.59 3.10 -14.29
N PHE A 192 -5.64 2.62 -15.08
CA PHE A 192 -5.69 2.59 -16.53
C PHE A 192 -5.69 1.12 -16.96
N TYR A 193 -6.80 0.70 -17.55
CA TYR A 193 -6.92 -0.61 -18.18
C TYR A 193 -6.43 -0.49 -19.62
N LEU A 194 -5.42 -1.30 -19.94
CA LEU A 194 -5.03 -1.57 -21.32
C LEU A 194 -5.91 -2.75 -21.77
N LEU A 195 -6.77 -2.52 -22.77
CA LEU A 195 -7.72 -3.49 -23.31
C LEU A 195 -7.27 -3.94 -24.70
#